data_AF-A0A022QT20-F1
#
_entry.id   AF-A0A022QT20-F1
#
_cell.length_a   1.000
_cell.length_b   1.000
_cell.length_c   1.000
_cell.angle_alpha   90.00
_cell.angle_beta   90.00
_cell.angle_gamma   90.00
#
_symmetry.space_group_name_H-M   'P 1'
#
loop_
_entity.id
_entity.type
_entity.pdbx_description
1 polymer ?
#
loop_
_entity_poly.entity_id
_entity_poly.type
_entity_poly.pdbx_seq_one_letter_code
_entity_poly.pdbx_strand_id
1 'polypeptide(L)'
;VAISAFNMALFSNPQHAVVVLTFASLLYSRTWEESVNFARERALDTRIYVPEILDASNYLSDNEIADRVSQFSEQVKNAVNILTNKDCLFHAMTRFPGFFSCSGVVFVSQKMGQYVKNIFNILTRDVETIKAKERSGGIDYHLLKDGNICENRFVLGKIILRTLLYRNTAERGSIKAEEDDKMQVTNPPQKSVIKEIPQHSDKNVNEKRILKDNNHVKPNKVHENASALSSLFK
;
A
#
# COMPACT_ATOMS: atom_id res chain seq x y z
N VAL A 1 -0.80 -13.86 14.90
CA VAL A 1 -2.06 -13.95 14.11
C VAL A 1 -2.01 -13.08 12.87
N ALA A 2 -2.20 -11.75 12.93
CA ALA A 2 -2.29 -10.93 11.70
C ALA A 2 -1.04 -11.00 10.81
N ILE A 3 0.15 -10.79 11.40
CA ILE A 3 1.45 -10.98 10.72
C ILE A 3 1.60 -12.43 10.22
N SER A 4 1.17 -13.41 11.02
CA SER A 4 1.22 -14.83 10.67
C SER A 4 0.38 -15.17 9.43
N ALA A 5 -0.81 -14.56 9.29
CA ALA A 5 -1.68 -14.73 8.13
C ALA A 5 -1.13 -14.01 6.89
N PHE A 6 -0.55 -12.82 7.06
CA PHE A 6 0.14 -12.08 6.00
C PHE A 6 1.33 -12.89 5.44
N ASN A 7 2.22 -13.40 6.30
CA ASN A 7 3.33 -14.25 5.89
C ASN A 7 2.85 -15.55 5.23
N MET A 8 1.81 -16.20 5.77
CA MET A 8 1.24 -17.42 5.20
C MET A 8 0.61 -17.19 3.81
N ALA A 9 0.01 -16.03 3.57
CA ALA A 9 -0.49 -15.65 2.25
C ALA A 9 0.66 -15.45 1.25
N LEU A 10 1.70 -14.68 1.60
CA LEU A 10 2.89 -14.48 0.76
C LEU A 10 3.59 -15.82 0.43
N PHE A 11 3.80 -16.67 1.44
CA PHE A 11 4.41 -17.99 1.25
C PHE A 11 3.56 -18.92 0.37
N SER A 12 2.24 -18.80 0.41
CA SER A 12 1.33 -19.62 -0.40
C SER A 12 1.14 -19.10 -1.83
N ASN A 13 1.33 -17.79 -2.04
CA ASN A 13 1.18 -17.11 -3.33
C ASN A 13 2.02 -15.81 -3.36
N PRO A 14 3.31 -15.89 -3.74
CA PRO A 14 4.23 -14.75 -3.75
C PRO A 14 3.69 -13.53 -4.48
N GLN A 15 3.95 -12.34 -3.94
CA GLN A 15 3.38 -11.09 -4.44
C GLN A 15 4.45 -10.15 -5.00
N HIS A 16 4.06 -9.35 -6.00
CA HIS A 16 4.91 -8.30 -6.55
C HIS A 16 5.19 -7.23 -5.48
N ALA A 17 6.44 -6.78 -5.35
CA ALA A 17 6.87 -5.80 -4.34
C ALA A 17 5.93 -4.59 -4.18
N VAL A 18 5.50 -3.99 -5.31
CA VAL A 18 4.56 -2.85 -5.32
C VAL A 18 3.22 -3.19 -4.66
N VAL A 19 2.67 -4.39 -4.91
CA VAL A 19 1.39 -4.83 -4.32
C VAL A 19 1.53 -4.97 -2.80
N VAL A 20 2.64 -5.54 -2.31
CA VAL A 20 2.89 -5.72 -0.88
C VAL A 20 3.07 -4.38 -0.16
N LEU A 21 3.81 -3.45 -0.76
CA LEU A 21 4.03 -2.11 -0.20
C LEU A 21 2.76 -1.25 -0.24
N THR A 22 1.98 -1.28 -1.32
CA THR A 22 0.69 -0.56 -1.40
C THR A 22 -0.28 -1.11 -0.35
N PHE A 23 -0.40 -2.43 -0.23
CA PHE A 23 -1.19 -3.09 0.82
C PHE A 23 -0.79 -2.62 2.22
N ALA A 24 0.51 -2.64 2.54
CA ALA A 24 1.03 -2.22 3.84
C ALA A 24 0.86 -0.71 4.10
N SER A 25 0.96 0.13 3.06
CA SER A 25 0.74 1.58 3.13
C SER A 25 -0.72 1.96 3.38
N LEU A 26 -1.66 1.24 2.76
CA LEU A 26 -3.09 1.42 3.03
C LEU A 26 -3.46 0.98 4.47
N LEU A 27 -2.82 -0.07 5.01
CA LEU A 27 -2.93 -0.40 6.44
C LEU A 27 -2.38 0.75 7.31
N TYR A 28 -1.28 1.37 6.90
CA TYR A 28 -0.69 2.57 7.51
C TYR A 28 -1.55 3.84 7.37
N SER A 29 -2.76 3.75 6.81
CA SER A 29 -3.78 4.82 6.75
C SER A 29 -3.49 5.99 5.81
N ARG A 30 -2.69 5.77 4.76
CA ARG A 30 -2.52 6.70 3.62
C ARG A 30 -3.70 6.66 2.64
N THR A 31 -3.71 7.59 1.68
CA THR A 31 -4.58 7.49 0.49
C THR A 31 -4.11 6.38 -0.46
N TRP A 32 -4.94 6.07 -1.47
CA TRP A 32 -4.57 5.22 -2.60
C TRP A 32 -3.33 5.73 -3.35
N GLU A 33 -3.38 6.98 -3.83
CA GLU A 33 -2.32 7.63 -4.61
C GLU A 33 -0.99 7.69 -3.85
N GLU A 34 -1.02 8.13 -2.58
CA GLU A 34 0.16 8.14 -1.69
C GLU A 34 0.76 6.75 -1.50
N SER A 35 -0.08 5.70 -1.48
CA SER A 35 0.36 4.33 -1.27
C SER A 35 0.99 3.73 -2.52
N VAL A 36 0.40 3.95 -3.69
CA VAL A 36 0.93 3.48 -4.98
C VAL A 36 2.24 4.18 -5.32
N ASN A 37 2.34 5.50 -5.15
CA ASN A 37 3.56 6.25 -5.42
C ASN A 37 4.71 5.83 -4.49
N PHE A 38 4.46 5.77 -3.18
CA PHE A 38 5.43 5.26 -2.20
C PHE A 38 5.86 3.81 -2.46
N ALA A 39 4.92 2.95 -2.87
CA ALA A 39 5.22 1.56 -3.21
C ALA A 39 6.10 1.45 -4.46
N ARG A 40 5.88 2.28 -5.48
CA ARG A 40 6.72 2.36 -6.69
C ARG A 40 8.14 2.85 -6.36
N GLU A 41 8.27 3.89 -5.54
CA GLU A 41 9.57 4.44 -5.10
C GLU A 41 10.43 3.43 -4.31
N ARG A 42 9.79 2.62 -3.45
CA ARG A 42 10.48 1.75 -2.47
C ARG A 42 10.51 0.27 -2.87
N ALA A 43 10.00 -0.09 -4.05
CA ALA A 43 9.83 -1.49 -4.46
C ALA A 43 11.14 -2.29 -4.51
N LEU A 44 12.25 -1.65 -4.90
CA LEU A 44 13.55 -2.33 -5.02
C LEU A 44 14.15 -2.71 -3.66
N ASP A 45 13.69 -2.07 -2.58
CA ASP A 45 14.24 -2.26 -1.23
C ASP A 45 13.77 -3.59 -0.62
N THR A 46 12.69 -4.17 -1.14
CA THR A 46 12.15 -5.46 -0.70
C THR A 46 12.82 -6.67 -1.35
N ARG A 47 13.83 -6.47 -2.22
CA ARG A 47 14.54 -7.52 -2.98
C ARG A 47 15.20 -8.62 -2.14
N ILE A 48 15.36 -8.41 -0.83
CA ILE A 48 15.91 -9.41 0.09
C ILE A 48 14.88 -10.45 0.57
N TYR A 49 13.59 -10.30 0.24
CA TYR A 49 12.49 -11.18 0.67
C TYR A 49 12.05 -12.15 -0.44
N VAL A 50 13.01 -12.67 -1.22
CA VAL A 50 12.78 -13.73 -2.22
C VAL A 50 12.83 -15.09 -1.52
N PRO A 51 11.88 -16.02 -1.78
CA PRO A 51 10.90 -16.02 -2.85
C PRO A 51 9.53 -15.37 -2.54
N GLU A 52 9.23 -14.99 -1.30
CA GLU A 52 7.89 -14.53 -0.87
C GLU A 52 7.44 -13.21 -1.53
N ILE A 53 8.38 -12.35 -1.90
CA ILE A 53 8.17 -11.08 -2.61
C ILE A 53 8.93 -11.13 -3.93
N LEU A 54 8.19 -10.96 -5.02
CA LEU A 54 8.71 -10.95 -6.39
C LEU A 54 9.27 -9.57 -6.75
N ASP A 55 10.36 -9.57 -7.53
CA ASP A 55 11.05 -8.34 -7.95
C ASP A 55 10.14 -7.38 -8.72
N ALA A 56 10.42 -6.08 -8.60
CA ALA A 56 9.65 -4.97 -9.15
C ALA A 56 9.99 -4.61 -10.60
N SER A 57 10.68 -5.48 -11.34
CA SER A 57 11.16 -5.22 -12.71
C SER A 57 10.03 -5.11 -13.75
N ASN A 58 8.85 -5.66 -13.45
CA ASN A 58 7.67 -5.51 -14.29
C ASN A 58 6.82 -4.33 -13.83
N TYR A 59 6.51 -3.41 -14.75
CA TYR A 59 5.57 -2.32 -14.46
C TYR A 59 4.15 -2.87 -14.31
N LEU A 60 3.45 -2.47 -13.24
CA LEU A 60 2.02 -2.72 -13.04
C LEU A 60 1.22 -1.42 -13.19
N SER A 61 0.08 -1.50 -13.88
CA SER A 61 -0.91 -0.42 -13.94
C SER A 61 -1.64 -0.23 -12.60
N ASP A 62 -2.17 0.95 -12.34
CA ASP A 62 -2.84 1.28 -11.07
C ASP A 62 -4.04 0.36 -10.81
N ASN A 63 -4.90 0.15 -11.81
CA ASN A 63 -6.00 -0.81 -11.78
C ASN A 63 -5.52 -2.24 -11.42
N GLU A 64 -4.42 -2.70 -12.00
CA GLU A 64 -3.87 -4.03 -11.72
C GLU A 64 -3.27 -4.12 -10.32
N ILE A 65 -2.70 -3.04 -9.79
CA ILE A 65 -2.29 -2.96 -8.38
C ILE A 65 -3.54 -3.02 -7.49
N ALA A 66 -4.64 -2.34 -7.84
CA ALA A 66 -5.88 -2.35 -7.08
C ALA A 66 -6.52 -3.75 -7.00
N ASP A 67 -6.62 -4.44 -8.15
CA ASP A 67 -7.08 -5.83 -8.25
C ASP A 67 -6.18 -6.76 -7.42
N ARG A 68 -4.86 -6.71 -7.61
CA ARG A 68 -3.91 -7.58 -6.89
C ARG A 68 -3.89 -7.32 -5.38
N VAL A 69 -3.99 -6.06 -4.93
CA VAL A 69 -4.10 -5.71 -3.50
C VAL A 69 -5.39 -6.28 -2.90
N SER A 70 -6.51 -6.20 -3.63
CA SER A 70 -7.82 -6.70 -3.19
C SER A 70 -7.84 -8.23 -3.11
N GLN A 71 -7.31 -8.91 -4.13
CA GLN A 71 -7.14 -10.37 -4.16
C GLN A 71 -6.20 -10.85 -3.05
N PHE A 72 -5.06 -10.18 -2.84
CA PHE A 72 -4.12 -10.51 -1.79
C PHE A 72 -4.72 -10.32 -0.39
N SER A 73 -5.54 -9.29 -0.18
CA SER A 73 -6.29 -9.11 1.07
C SER A 73 -7.26 -10.27 1.36
N GLU A 74 -7.95 -10.81 0.35
CA GLU A 74 -8.76 -12.02 0.52
C GLU A 74 -7.90 -13.27 0.78
N GLN A 75 -6.71 -13.38 0.17
CA GLN A 75 -5.75 -14.44 0.49
C GLN A 75 -5.28 -14.36 1.95
N VAL A 76 -5.02 -13.17 2.49
CA VAL A 76 -4.71 -12.97 3.92
C VAL A 76 -5.90 -13.36 4.81
N LYS A 77 -7.14 -13.00 4.45
CA LYS A 77 -8.35 -13.43 5.19
C LYS A 77 -8.55 -14.96 5.13
N ASN A 78 -8.15 -15.61 4.04
CA ASN A 78 -8.17 -17.06 3.91
C ASN A 78 -7.05 -17.75 4.70
N ALA A 79 -5.85 -17.16 4.80
CA ALA A 79 -4.83 -17.62 5.73
C ALA A 79 -5.29 -17.52 7.20
N VAL A 80 -6.12 -16.52 7.55
CA VAL A 80 -6.78 -16.49 8.87
C VAL A 80 -7.77 -17.66 9.05
N ASN A 81 -8.52 -18.07 8.01
CA ASN A 81 -9.38 -19.26 8.10
C ASN A 81 -8.56 -20.51 8.45
N ILE A 82 -7.44 -20.73 7.75
CA ILE A 82 -6.51 -21.84 8.00
C ILE A 82 -6.04 -21.81 9.46
N LEU A 83 -5.57 -20.67 9.96
CA LEU A 83 -5.10 -20.53 11.35
C LEU A 83 -6.20 -20.76 12.41
N THR A 84 -7.49 -20.68 12.06
CA THR A 84 -8.61 -20.90 13.00
C THR A 84 -9.27 -22.28 12.94
N ASN A 85 -9.07 -23.05 11.88
CA ASN A 85 -9.65 -24.37 11.72
C ASN A 85 -8.56 -25.43 11.90
N LYS A 86 -8.72 -26.32 12.89
CA LYS A 86 -7.76 -27.37 13.23
C LYS A 86 -7.38 -28.24 12.03
N ASP A 87 -8.35 -28.64 11.23
CA ASP A 87 -8.16 -29.61 10.15
C ASP A 87 -7.56 -28.94 8.91
N CYS A 88 -7.98 -27.69 8.61
CA CYS A 88 -7.31 -26.85 7.61
C CYS A 88 -5.85 -26.56 8.00
N LEU A 89 -5.58 -26.27 9.27
CA LEU A 89 -4.23 -26.04 9.78
C LEU A 89 -3.37 -27.30 9.69
N PHE A 90 -3.91 -28.45 10.12
CA PHE A 90 -3.23 -29.74 10.01
C PHE A 90 -2.88 -30.07 8.55
N HIS A 91 -3.83 -29.89 7.62
CA HIS A 91 -3.60 -30.11 6.19
C HIS A 91 -2.61 -29.11 5.57
N ALA A 92 -2.65 -27.83 5.95
CA ALA A 92 -1.65 -26.86 5.52
C ALA A 92 -0.24 -27.24 6.04
N MET A 93 -0.16 -27.78 7.26
CA MET A 93 1.10 -28.17 7.89
C MET A 93 1.75 -29.44 7.30
N THR A 94 1.01 -30.34 6.62
CA THR A 94 1.62 -31.51 5.94
C THR A 94 2.54 -31.14 4.78
N ARG A 95 2.59 -29.86 4.38
CA ARG A 95 3.56 -29.32 3.41
C ARG A 95 4.97 -29.14 3.98
N PHE A 96 5.14 -29.13 5.31
CA PHE A 96 6.44 -28.91 5.95
C PHE A 96 7.10 -30.25 6.35
N PRO A 97 8.35 -30.51 5.91
CA PRO A 97 9.13 -31.65 6.38
C PRO A 97 9.21 -31.70 7.91
N GLY A 98 8.99 -32.88 8.49
CA GLY A 98 9.06 -33.08 9.94
C GLY A 98 7.80 -32.68 10.74
N PHE A 99 6.73 -32.18 10.12
CA PHE A 99 5.49 -31.84 10.83
C PHE A 99 4.93 -33.00 11.68
N PHE A 100 5.01 -34.24 11.19
CA PHE A 100 4.55 -35.43 11.92
C PHE A 100 5.37 -35.74 13.19
N SER A 101 6.50 -35.06 13.42
CA SER A 101 7.28 -35.12 14.66
C SER A 101 6.83 -34.08 15.71
N CYS A 102 5.91 -33.18 15.38
CA CYS A 102 5.38 -32.18 16.31
C CYS A 102 4.29 -32.77 17.22
N SER A 103 4.51 -32.73 18.54
CA SER A 103 3.60 -33.30 19.55
C SER A 103 2.30 -32.52 19.79
N GLY A 104 2.08 -31.40 19.10
CA GLY A 104 0.85 -30.60 19.22
C GLY A 104 0.74 -29.49 18.19
N VAL A 105 -0.48 -29.02 17.96
CA VAL A 105 -0.80 -27.93 17.01
C VAL A 105 -1.62 -26.86 17.75
N VAL A 106 -1.13 -25.62 17.74
CA VAL A 106 -1.83 -24.47 18.34
C VAL A 106 -2.66 -23.76 17.26
N PHE A 107 -3.97 -23.68 17.46
CA PHE A 107 -4.90 -22.98 16.58
C PHE A 107 -5.39 -21.67 17.21
N VAL A 108 -5.82 -20.73 16.37
CA VAL A 108 -6.35 -19.42 16.77
C VAL A 108 -7.86 -19.54 17.04
N SER A 109 -8.37 -18.89 18.09
CA SER A 109 -9.81 -18.90 18.34
C SER A 109 -10.59 -18.16 17.24
N GLN A 110 -11.77 -18.66 16.88
CA GLN A 110 -12.60 -18.06 15.82
C GLN A 110 -12.90 -16.57 16.07
N LYS A 111 -13.10 -16.17 17.33
CA LYS A 111 -13.26 -14.75 17.73
C LYS A 111 -12.04 -13.90 17.37
N MET A 112 -10.82 -14.39 17.63
CA MET A 112 -9.58 -13.70 17.26
C MET A 112 -9.38 -13.68 15.74
N GLY A 113 -9.72 -14.76 15.04
CA GLY A 113 -9.69 -14.78 13.58
C GLY A 113 -10.64 -13.77 12.94
N GLN A 114 -11.90 -13.73 13.37
CA GLN A 114 -12.86 -12.76 12.84
C GLN A 114 -12.46 -11.32 13.15
N TYR A 115 -11.91 -11.07 14.34
CA TYR A 115 -11.32 -9.78 14.68
C TYR A 115 -10.19 -9.39 13.71
N VAL A 116 -9.26 -10.31 13.41
CA VAL A 116 -8.15 -10.05 12.48
C VAL A 116 -8.64 -9.86 11.03
N LYS A 117 -9.66 -10.59 10.56
CA LYS A 117 -10.30 -10.30 9.26
C LYS A 117 -10.84 -8.86 9.19
N ASN A 118 -11.45 -8.37 10.28
CA ASN A 118 -11.99 -7.02 10.33
C ASN A 118 -10.90 -5.92 10.22
N ILE A 119 -9.64 -6.23 10.53
CA ILE A 119 -8.50 -5.33 10.23
C ILE A 119 -8.37 -5.17 8.71
N PHE A 120 -8.33 -6.27 7.96
CA PHE A 120 -8.10 -6.30 6.51
C PHE A 120 -9.32 -5.97 5.64
N ASN A 121 -10.55 -6.08 6.17
CA ASN A 121 -11.81 -5.85 5.43
C ASN A 121 -11.94 -4.48 4.71
N ILE A 122 -11.12 -3.48 5.04
CA ILE A 122 -11.07 -2.21 4.27
C ILE A 122 -10.43 -2.40 2.88
N LEU A 123 -9.51 -3.36 2.75
CA LEU A 123 -8.77 -3.68 1.52
C LEU A 123 -9.45 -4.77 0.67
N THR A 124 -10.64 -5.24 1.05
CA THR A 124 -11.47 -6.15 0.22
C THR A 124 -12.70 -5.43 -0.33
N ARG A 125 -12.52 -4.16 -0.66
CA ARG A 125 -13.46 -3.23 -1.28
C ARG A 125 -12.65 -2.42 -2.30
N ASP A 126 -13.33 -1.54 -3.03
CA ASP A 126 -12.69 -0.49 -3.83
C ASP A 126 -11.61 0.23 -2.98
N VAL A 127 -10.34 -0.08 -3.28
CA VAL A 127 -9.17 0.46 -2.56
C VAL A 127 -8.85 1.89 -2.98
N GLU A 128 -9.33 2.33 -4.14
CA GLU A 128 -9.10 3.67 -4.68
C GLU A 128 -9.90 4.71 -3.90
N THR A 129 -11.07 4.33 -3.38
CA THR A 129 -11.87 5.16 -2.46
C THR A 129 -11.34 5.28 -1.03
N ILE A 130 -10.21 4.62 -0.69
CA ILE A 130 -9.65 4.69 0.67
C ILE A 130 -9.06 6.07 0.93
N LYS A 131 -9.80 6.84 1.74
CA LYS A 131 -9.34 8.12 2.29
C LYS A 131 -8.31 7.88 3.38
N ALA A 132 -7.23 8.65 3.36
CA ALA A 132 -6.35 8.76 4.51
C ALA A 132 -7.16 9.18 5.74
N LYS A 133 -6.82 8.62 6.91
CA LYS A 133 -7.32 9.15 8.18
C LYS A 133 -6.30 10.18 8.66
N GLU A 134 -6.74 11.36 9.08
CA GLU A 134 -5.89 12.28 9.83
C GLU A 134 -5.51 11.65 11.19
N ARG A 135 -4.20 11.56 11.46
CA ARG A 135 -3.61 11.00 12.69
C ARG A 135 -2.33 11.76 13.01
N SER A 136 -1.97 11.83 14.29
CA SER A 136 -0.56 11.95 14.69
C SER A 136 0.21 10.70 14.25
N GLY A 137 1.51 10.83 13.96
CA GLY A 137 2.33 9.68 13.52
C GLY A 137 2.59 8.64 14.62
N GLY A 138 2.53 9.06 15.88
CA GLY A 138 2.65 8.20 17.06
C GLY A 138 1.57 7.12 17.15
N ILE A 139 1.88 6.05 17.90
CA ILE A 139 0.95 4.96 18.19
C ILE A 139 0.07 5.36 19.38
N ASP A 140 -1.24 5.22 19.26
CA ASP A 140 -2.16 5.35 20.40
C ASP A 140 -2.17 4.04 21.21
N TYR A 141 -1.34 4.01 22.26
CA TYR A 141 -1.22 2.83 23.13
C TYR A 141 -2.50 2.51 23.93
N HIS A 142 -3.42 3.46 24.10
CA HIS A 142 -4.72 3.20 24.74
C HIS A 142 -5.63 2.45 23.76
N LEU A 143 -5.82 2.99 22.57
CA LEU A 143 -6.62 2.36 21.52
C LEU A 143 -6.04 1.01 21.06
N LEU A 144 -4.71 0.87 21.02
CA LEU A 144 -4.02 -0.40 20.76
C LEU A 144 -4.34 -1.46 21.83
N LYS A 145 -4.28 -1.08 23.12
CA LYS A 145 -4.58 -1.95 24.27
C LYS A 145 -6.05 -2.39 24.28
N ASP A 146 -6.96 -1.49 23.93
CA ASP A 146 -8.41 -1.77 23.84
C ASP A 146 -8.77 -2.61 22.60
N GLY A 147 -7.83 -2.86 21.70
CA GLY A 147 -8.05 -3.61 20.48
C GLY A 147 -8.80 -2.82 19.40
N ASN A 148 -8.66 -1.50 19.35
CA ASN A 148 -9.28 -0.67 18.33
C ASN A 148 -8.83 -1.11 16.92
N ILE A 149 -9.77 -1.49 16.06
CA ILE A 149 -9.47 -2.04 14.72
C ILE A 149 -8.69 -1.04 13.86
N CYS A 150 -8.97 0.26 13.97
CA CYS A 150 -8.30 1.29 13.18
C CYS A 150 -6.89 1.64 13.70
N GLU A 151 -6.59 1.38 14.97
CA GLU A 151 -5.24 1.51 15.53
C GLU A 151 -4.42 0.24 15.27
N ASN A 152 -5.00 -0.94 15.49
CA ASN A 152 -4.33 -2.21 15.22
C ASN A 152 -4.03 -2.40 13.73
N ARG A 153 -4.83 -1.81 12.83
CA ARG A 153 -4.51 -1.68 11.39
C ARG A 153 -3.27 -0.81 11.14
N PHE A 154 -3.23 0.37 11.76
CA PHE A 154 -2.15 1.34 11.61
C PHE A 154 -0.81 0.78 12.13
N VAL A 155 -0.83 0.20 13.33
CA VAL A 155 0.33 -0.47 13.94
C VAL A 155 0.80 -1.65 13.09
N LEU A 156 -0.12 -2.46 12.54
CA LEU A 156 0.23 -3.55 11.62
C LEU A 156 0.90 -3.03 10.34
N GLY A 157 0.39 -1.94 9.75
CA GLY A 157 1.03 -1.26 8.62
C GLY A 157 2.42 -0.72 8.97
N LYS A 158 2.56 -0.04 10.12
CA LYS A 158 3.84 0.51 10.61
C LYS A 158 4.87 -0.60 10.85
N ILE A 159 4.44 -1.77 11.34
CA ILE A 159 5.29 -2.97 11.51
C ILE A 159 5.71 -3.53 10.14
N ILE A 160 4.77 -3.84 9.24
CA ILE A 160 5.10 -4.45 7.93
C ILE A 160 6.05 -3.54 7.14
N LEU A 161 5.77 -2.23 7.08
CA LEU A 161 6.63 -1.27 6.39
C LEU A 161 8.02 -1.15 7.04
N ARG A 162 8.11 -1.05 8.38
CA ARG A 162 9.41 -0.99 9.06
C ARG A 162 10.20 -2.28 8.93
N THR A 163 9.56 -3.46 8.86
CA THR A 163 10.25 -4.72 8.55
C THR A 163 10.78 -4.69 7.12
N LEU A 164 9.93 -4.47 6.12
CA LEU A 164 10.29 -4.58 4.70
C LEU A 164 11.31 -3.53 4.22
N LEU A 165 11.38 -2.38 4.89
CA LEU A 165 12.21 -1.24 4.49
C LEU A 165 13.36 -0.93 5.47
N TYR A 166 13.60 -1.81 6.45
CA TYR A 166 14.54 -1.62 7.56
C TYR A 166 15.98 -1.24 7.12
N ARG A 167 16.44 -1.76 5.99
CA ARG A 167 17.85 -1.67 5.59
C ARG A 167 18.29 -0.25 5.19
N ASN A 168 17.39 0.55 4.62
CA ASN A 168 17.75 1.83 3.99
C ASN A 168 17.87 3.02 4.96
N THR A 169 17.52 2.85 6.24
CA THR A 169 17.67 3.91 7.26
C THR A 169 19.02 3.87 7.97
N ALA A 170 19.72 2.73 7.95
CA ALA A 170 21.06 2.61 8.55
C ALA A 170 22.16 3.23 7.67
N GLU A 171 22.07 3.04 6.34
CA GLU A 171 23.05 3.54 5.37
C GLU A 171 22.82 5.03 5.01
N ARG A 172 21.60 5.55 5.22
CA ARG A 172 21.29 6.99 5.16
C ARG A 172 21.63 7.66 6.50
N GLY A 173 22.92 7.82 6.74
CA GLY A 173 23.53 7.98 8.06
C GLY A 173 22.85 8.95 9.05
N SER A 174 22.49 8.42 10.21
CA SER A 174 22.36 9.08 11.52
C SER A 174 21.70 10.45 11.61
N ILE A 175 20.61 10.68 10.86
CA ILE A 175 19.64 11.73 11.19
C ILE A 175 18.54 11.13 12.07
N LYS A 176 18.62 11.50 13.36
CA LYS A 176 17.66 11.38 14.47
C LYS A 176 16.34 10.61 14.19
N ALA A 177 16.04 9.66 15.07
CA ALA A 177 14.78 8.89 15.14
C ALA A 177 13.52 9.73 15.51
N GLU A 178 13.55 11.04 15.26
CA GLU A 178 12.47 12.01 15.50
C GLU A 178 11.84 12.50 14.19
N GLU A 179 12.49 12.33 13.03
CA GLU A 179 11.89 12.62 11.71
C GLU A 179 10.98 11.48 11.20
N ASP A 180 11.05 10.29 11.80
CA ASP A 180 10.29 9.08 11.42
C ASP A 180 8.77 9.20 11.67
N ASP A 181 8.33 10.32 12.26
CA ASP A 181 6.92 10.70 12.48
C ASP A 181 6.43 11.80 11.51
N LYS A 182 7.26 12.21 10.53
CA LYS A 182 6.93 13.21 9.49
C LYS A 182 7.13 12.70 8.05
N MET A 183 6.38 11.68 7.66
CA MET A 183 6.02 11.53 6.24
C MET A 183 4.92 12.56 5.94
N GLN A 184 5.33 13.72 5.41
CA GLN A 184 4.48 14.92 5.34
C GLN A 184 3.46 14.83 4.20
N VAL A 185 2.19 15.11 4.53
CA VAL A 185 1.16 15.46 3.54
C VAL A 185 1.48 16.85 2.97
N THR A 186 1.55 16.97 1.65
CA THR A 186 1.78 18.25 0.97
C THR A 186 0.51 19.11 0.95
N ASN A 187 0.49 20.18 1.73
CA ASN A 187 -0.60 21.17 1.68
C ASN A 187 -0.57 21.99 0.38
N PRO A 188 -1.73 22.35 -0.20
CA PRO A 188 -1.81 23.18 -1.40
C PRO A 188 -1.46 24.66 -1.12
N PRO A 189 -1.17 25.46 -2.17
CA PRO A 189 -0.65 26.83 -1.99
C PRO A 189 -1.66 27.78 -1.34
N GLN A 190 -1.33 28.31 -0.15
CA GLN A 190 -2.10 29.39 0.47
C GLN A 190 -1.77 30.74 -0.17
N LYS A 191 -2.81 31.54 -0.44
CA LYS A 191 -2.67 32.93 -0.93
C LYS A 191 -2.04 33.81 0.16
N SER A 192 -0.96 34.51 -0.19
CA SER A 192 -0.37 35.56 0.66
C SER A 192 -1.29 36.78 0.73
N VAL A 193 -1.86 37.04 1.91
CA VAL A 193 -2.51 38.32 2.22
C VAL A 193 -1.44 39.30 2.67
N ILE A 194 -1.13 40.29 1.81
CA ILE A 194 -0.23 41.40 2.14
C ILE A 194 -1.05 42.49 2.84
N LYS A 195 -0.50 43.07 3.92
CA LYS A 195 -1.10 44.24 4.60
C LYS A 195 -0.65 45.54 3.95
N GLU A 196 -1.57 46.48 3.82
CA GLU A 196 -1.29 47.83 3.31
C GLU A 196 -0.64 48.74 4.36
N ILE A 197 0.28 49.61 3.93
CA ILE A 197 0.43 51.00 4.40
C ILE A 197 0.73 51.85 3.13
N PRO A 198 0.10 53.03 2.92
CA PRO A 198 0.02 53.66 1.59
C PRO A 198 0.92 54.89 1.39
N GLN A 199 1.21 55.25 0.12
CA GLN A 199 1.28 56.65 -0.33
C GLN A 199 1.21 56.85 -1.87
N HIS A 200 0.10 57.48 -2.29
CA HIS A 200 -0.04 58.58 -3.27
C HIS A 200 0.36 58.49 -4.78
N SER A 201 -0.62 58.89 -5.61
CA SER A 201 -0.56 59.60 -6.92
C SER A 201 -0.24 58.89 -8.27
N ASP A 202 -1.28 58.90 -9.12
CA ASP A 202 -1.31 59.40 -10.53
C ASP A 202 -0.92 58.55 -11.77
N LYS A 203 -1.99 58.02 -12.40
CA LYS A 203 -2.45 58.27 -13.80
C LYS A 203 -1.87 57.49 -15.01
N ASN A 204 -2.75 57.39 -16.02
CA ASN A 204 -2.62 56.86 -17.40
C ASN A 204 -2.46 55.32 -17.54
N VAL A 205 -3.27 54.54 -18.28
CA VAL A 205 -4.11 54.67 -19.50
C VAL A 205 -3.35 54.43 -20.83
N ASN A 206 -3.42 53.20 -21.37
CA ASN A 206 -4.04 52.84 -22.68
C ASN A 206 -4.07 51.29 -22.89
N GLU A 207 -5.19 50.67 -23.30
CA GLU A 207 -5.58 50.25 -24.68
C GLU A 207 -4.82 49.03 -25.27
N LYS A 208 -5.50 47.89 -25.57
CA LYS A 208 -6.11 47.42 -26.87
C LYS A 208 -5.08 46.95 -27.94
N ARG A 209 -5.33 45.98 -28.84
CA ARG A 209 -6.29 44.85 -28.99
C ARG A 209 -5.89 43.99 -30.23
N ILE A 210 -6.12 42.67 -30.19
CA ILE A 210 -6.48 41.74 -31.31
C ILE A 210 -5.52 41.59 -32.53
N LEU A 211 -5.08 40.35 -32.80
CA LEU A 211 -5.30 39.50 -34.02
C LEU A 211 -4.57 38.15 -33.71
N LYS A 212 -5.14 36.94 -33.75
CA LYS A 212 -5.82 36.16 -34.82
C LYS A 212 -5.02 36.07 -36.13
N ASP A 213 -4.54 34.86 -36.47
CA ASP A 213 -5.17 34.05 -37.52
C ASP A 213 -4.84 32.54 -37.41
N ASN A 214 -5.32 31.73 -38.37
CA ASN A 214 -5.38 30.26 -38.33
C ASN A 214 -4.45 29.58 -39.36
N ASN A 215 -4.10 28.28 -39.19
CA ASN A 215 -4.52 27.21 -40.13
C ASN A 215 -3.96 25.78 -39.86
N HIS A 216 -4.92 24.86 -39.68
CA HIS A 216 -5.03 23.44 -40.11
C HIS A 216 -3.88 22.68 -40.83
N VAL A 217 -3.64 21.39 -40.46
CA VAL A 217 -3.60 20.20 -41.38
C VAL A 217 -3.40 18.83 -40.64
N LYS A 218 -4.07 17.78 -41.18
CA LYS A 218 -4.00 16.31 -40.95
C LYS A 218 -4.41 15.62 -42.29
N PRO A 219 -4.37 14.27 -42.53
CA PRO A 219 -4.16 13.08 -41.67
C PRO A 219 -2.83 12.34 -42.04
N ASN A 220 -2.55 11.01 -42.03
CA ASN A 220 -3.19 9.67 -41.79
C ASN A 220 -2.12 8.76 -41.09
N LYS A 221 -2.29 7.53 -40.55
CA LYS A 221 -3.18 6.33 -40.65
C LYS A 221 -2.65 5.20 -41.57
N VAL A 222 -2.99 3.92 -41.25
CA VAL A 222 -2.73 2.62 -41.96
C VAL A 222 -1.41 1.90 -41.54
N HIS A 223 -1.30 0.58 -41.22
CA HIS A 223 -2.23 -0.55 -40.92
C HIS A 223 -1.47 -1.69 -40.14
N GLU A 224 -2.15 -2.48 -39.28
CA GLU A 224 -2.12 -3.98 -39.08
C GLU A 224 -0.79 -4.82 -38.96
N ASN A 225 -0.74 -6.07 -38.43
CA ASN A 225 -1.75 -6.98 -37.81
C ASN A 225 -1.18 -8.05 -36.80
N ALA A 226 -2.10 -8.65 -36.01
CA ALA A 226 -2.17 -9.92 -35.23
C ALA A 226 -0.98 -10.91 -34.99
N SER A 227 -0.96 -11.56 -33.80
CA SER A 227 -1.07 -13.06 -33.64
C SER A 227 -1.32 -13.55 -32.18
N ALA A 228 -1.59 -14.87 -32.03
CA ALA A 228 -1.95 -15.72 -30.86
C ALA A 228 -1.16 -15.52 -29.53
N LEU A 229 -1.68 -15.79 -28.31
CA LEU A 229 -2.52 -16.87 -27.72
C LEU A 229 -1.80 -18.19 -27.34
N SER A 230 -1.16 -18.21 -26.16
CA SER A 230 -0.95 -19.37 -25.24
C SER A 230 -0.18 -18.91 -23.99
N SER A 231 -0.24 -19.52 -22.79
CA SER A 231 -1.03 -20.65 -22.25
C SER A 231 -1.32 -20.45 -20.75
N LEU A 232 -2.43 -21.00 -20.24
CA LEU A 232 -2.70 -21.11 -18.80
C LEU A 232 -2.04 -22.36 -18.17
N PHE A 233 -1.93 -22.35 -16.84
CA PHE A 233 -1.67 -23.47 -15.93
C PHE A 233 -0.35 -24.26 -16.07
N LYS A 234 0.53 -24.06 -15.09
CA LYS A 234 1.25 -25.14 -14.39
C LYS A 234 1.61 -24.70 -12.98
#